data_AF-A0A5B7AB48-F1
#
_entry.id   AF-A0A5B7AB48-F1
#
_cell.length_a   1.000
_cell.length_b   1.000
_cell.length_c   1.000
_cell.angle_alpha   90.00
_cell.angle_beta   90.00
_cell.angle_gamma   90.00
#
_symmetry.space_group_name_H-M   'P 1'
#
loop_
_entity.id
_entity.type
_entity.pdbx_description
1 polymer ?
#
loop_
_entity_poly.entity_id
_entity_poly.type
_entity_poly.pdbx_seq_one_letter_code
_entity_poly.pdbx_strand_id
1 'polypeptide(L)'
;MTSIHAELDELKHQAAKKDSLIKSTQLQLSDAKFKLADKQAALEKLQWEAMMSNKKVGKLQEDLDSMQGEISLFMQLFEGLKKSDSTIFSEDYDVTPYHFDHLPYTDDLDEMEMQKMEAAREAYIAAVAAAKERQDEDSIAAAASARLHLQSFVLRTNDMNASKGSANVDSKGSW
;
A
#
# COMPACT_ATOMS: atom_id res chain seq x y z
N MET A 1 -69.16 43.17 -56.97
CA MET A 1 -67.75 43.63 -57.01
C MET A 1 -67.18 43.94 -55.62
N THR A 2 -67.88 44.68 -54.76
CA THR A 2 -67.41 45.05 -53.40
C THR A 2 -67.33 43.88 -52.40
N SER A 3 -68.32 42.97 -52.37
CA SER A 3 -68.30 41.83 -51.44
C SER A 3 -67.18 40.83 -51.72
N ILE A 4 -66.86 40.57 -52.99
CA ILE A 4 -65.74 39.71 -53.40
C ILE A 4 -64.40 40.28 -52.95
N HIS A 5 -64.22 41.61 -52.98
CA HIS A 5 -63.00 42.25 -52.50
C HIS A 5 -62.85 42.11 -50.98
N ALA A 6 -63.93 42.26 -50.22
CA ALA A 6 -63.92 42.08 -48.77
C ALA A 6 -63.56 40.64 -48.37
N GLU A 7 -64.11 39.63 -49.07
CA GLU A 7 -63.75 38.23 -48.83
C GLU A 7 -62.28 37.94 -49.16
N LEU A 8 -61.76 38.52 -50.25
CA LEU A 8 -60.34 38.37 -50.64
C LEU A 8 -59.40 38.97 -49.59
N ASP A 9 -59.73 40.15 -49.05
CA ASP A 9 -58.93 40.82 -48.04
C ASP A 9 -58.96 40.06 -46.70
N GLU A 10 -60.11 39.51 -46.31
CA GLU A 10 -60.21 38.62 -45.15
C GLU A 10 -59.38 37.35 -45.34
N LEU A 11 -59.42 36.73 -46.53
CA LEU A 11 -58.65 35.52 -46.82
C LEU A 11 -57.14 35.79 -46.80
N LYS A 12 -56.69 36.95 -47.31
CA LYS A 12 -55.31 37.41 -47.17
C LYS A 12 -54.92 37.63 -45.70
N HIS A 13 -55.79 38.24 -44.91
CA HIS A 13 -55.54 38.46 -43.48
C HIS A 13 -55.39 37.13 -42.74
N GLN A 14 -56.28 36.17 -43.00
CA GLN A 14 -56.20 34.83 -42.43
C GLN A 14 -54.94 34.08 -42.87
N ALA A 15 -54.55 34.19 -44.14
CA ALA A 15 -53.31 33.61 -44.65
C ALA A 15 -52.09 34.18 -43.92
N ALA A 16 -52.01 35.52 -43.78
CA ALA A 16 -50.93 36.17 -43.06
C ALA A 16 -50.87 35.75 -41.57
N LYS A 17 -52.02 35.61 -40.91
CA LYS A 17 -52.10 35.14 -39.52
C LYS A 17 -51.61 33.70 -39.36
N LYS A 18 -52.02 32.80 -40.27
CA LYS A 18 -51.58 31.40 -40.28
C LYS A 18 -50.09 31.28 -40.56
N ASP A 19 -49.55 32.07 -41.49
CA ASP A 19 -48.11 32.12 -41.77
C ASP A 19 -47.31 32.58 -40.56
N SER A 20 -47.79 33.62 -39.86
CA SER A 20 -47.17 34.07 -38.61
C SER A 20 -47.17 32.99 -37.54
N LEU A 21 -48.29 32.27 -37.38
CA LEU A 21 -48.39 31.15 -36.45
C LEU A 21 -47.41 30.02 -36.81
N ILE A 22 -47.34 29.63 -38.08
CA ILE A 22 -46.42 28.59 -38.57
C ILE A 22 -44.96 28.97 -38.25
N LYS A 23 -44.56 30.22 -38.53
CA LYS A 23 -43.21 30.71 -38.23
C LYS A 23 -42.92 30.69 -36.73
N SER A 24 -43.89 31.10 -35.90
CA SER A 24 -43.76 31.06 -34.45
C SER A 24 -43.60 29.63 -33.93
N THR A 25 -44.43 28.70 -34.39
CA THR A 25 -44.34 27.29 -34.00
C THR A 25 -43.04 26.64 -34.47
N GLN A 26 -42.55 26.96 -35.67
CA GLN A 26 -41.26 26.49 -36.17
C GLN A 26 -40.11 26.97 -35.29
N LEU A 27 -40.13 28.24 -34.86
CA LEU A 27 -39.12 28.79 -33.96
C LEU A 27 -39.14 28.08 -32.60
N GLN A 28 -40.33 27.88 -32.02
CA GLN A 28 -40.49 27.14 -30.76
C GLN A 28 -40.01 25.69 -30.87
N LEU A 29 -40.30 25.03 -32.00
CA LEU A 29 -39.81 23.67 -32.26
C LEU A 29 -38.29 23.62 -32.36
N SER A 30 -37.66 24.61 -32.98
CA SER A 30 -36.20 24.70 -33.05
C SER A 30 -35.56 24.91 -31.67
N ASP A 31 -36.13 25.81 -30.86
CA ASP A 31 -35.68 26.05 -29.49
C ASP A 31 -35.81 24.79 -28.62
N ALA A 32 -36.93 24.08 -28.73
CA ALA A 32 -37.15 22.81 -28.05
C ALA A 32 -36.13 21.74 -28.48
N LYS A 33 -35.79 21.66 -29.77
CA LYS A 33 -34.75 20.75 -30.28
C LYS A 33 -33.38 21.05 -29.69
N PHE A 34 -32.99 22.33 -29.61
CA PHE A 34 -31.71 22.72 -29.02
C PHE A 34 -31.66 22.34 -27.54
N LYS A 35 -32.70 22.68 -26.77
CA LYS A 35 -32.82 22.29 -25.35
C LYS A 35 -32.76 20.78 -25.15
N LEU A 36 -33.39 20.01 -26.04
CA LEU A 36 -33.34 18.56 -25.98
C LEU A 36 -31.91 18.04 -26.20
N ALA A 37 -31.17 18.61 -27.16
CA ALA A 37 -29.77 18.25 -27.40
C ALA A 37 -28.89 18.56 -26.19
N ASP A 38 -29.06 19.73 -25.56
CA ASP A 38 -28.33 20.10 -24.33
C ASP A 38 -28.62 19.13 -23.18
N LYS A 39 -29.90 18.74 -23.02
CA LYS A 39 -30.31 17.76 -22.00
C LYS A 39 -29.70 16.39 -22.28
N GLN A 40 -29.63 15.97 -23.55
CA GLN A 40 -29.00 14.71 -23.95
C GLN A 40 -27.50 14.72 -23.64
N ALA A 41 -26.79 15.81 -23.97
CA ALA A 41 -25.36 15.94 -23.67
C ALA A 41 -25.10 15.94 -22.15
N ALA A 42 -25.95 16.60 -21.36
CA ALA A 42 -25.84 16.58 -19.90
C ALA A 42 -26.05 15.18 -19.32
N LEU A 43 -27.00 14.42 -19.87
CA LEU A 43 -27.26 13.03 -19.47
C LEU A 43 -26.08 12.13 -19.77
N GLU A 44 -25.54 12.17 -20.99
CA GLU A 44 -24.38 11.38 -21.40
C GLU A 44 -23.14 11.67 -20.53
N LYS A 45 -22.91 12.95 -20.20
CA LYS A 45 -21.87 13.35 -19.26
C LYS A 45 -22.07 12.72 -17.89
N LEU A 46 -23.27 12.83 -17.32
CA LEU A 46 -23.58 12.27 -16.00
C LEU A 46 -23.39 10.74 -15.99
N GLN A 47 -23.85 10.06 -17.04
CA GLN A 47 -23.67 8.62 -17.20
C GLN A 47 -22.19 8.24 -17.25
N TRP A 48 -21.37 8.98 -17.98
CA TRP A 48 -19.93 8.77 -18.04
C TRP A 48 -19.27 9.00 -16.67
N GLU A 49 -19.62 10.09 -15.98
CA GLU A 49 -19.13 10.37 -14.63
C GLU A 49 -19.51 9.27 -13.63
N ALA A 50 -20.74 8.76 -13.69
CA ALA A 50 -21.21 7.66 -12.86
C ALA A 50 -20.45 6.36 -13.15
N MET A 51 -20.24 6.02 -14.43
CA MET A 51 -19.46 4.84 -14.83
C MET A 51 -18.02 4.93 -14.33
N MET A 52 -17.39 6.10 -14.48
CA MET A 52 -16.03 6.34 -14.02
C MET A 52 -15.91 6.33 -12.49
N SER A 53 -16.92 6.86 -11.80
CA SER A 53 -17.00 6.80 -10.34
C SER A 53 -17.12 5.34 -9.85
N ASN A 54 -18.01 4.56 -10.45
CA ASN A 54 -18.20 3.16 -10.08
C ASN A 54 -16.93 2.33 -10.31
N LYS A 55 -16.19 2.60 -11.39
CA LYS A 55 -14.89 1.98 -11.65
C LYS A 55 -13.86 2.31 -10.56
N LYS A 56 -13.84 3.54 -10.06
CA LYS A 56 -12.96 3.93 -8.94
C LYS A 56 -13.35 3.21 -7.64
N VAL A 57 -14.65 3.11 -7.36
CA VAL A 57 -15.16 2.35 -6.20
C VAL A 57 -14.73 0.89 -6.28
N GLY A 58 -14.84 0.25 -7.45
CA GLY A 58 -14.39 -1.12 -7.64
C GLY A 58 -12.90 -1.33 -7.33
N LYS A 59 -12.04 -0.40 -7.77
CA LYS A 59 -10.60 -0.45 -7.43
C LYS A 59 -10.34 -0.29 -5.93
N LEU A 60 -11.01 0.67 -5.29
CA LEU A 60 -10.87 0.88 -3.85
C LEU A 60 -11.34 -0.34 -3.04
N GLN A 61 -12.36 -1.05 -3.53
CA GLN A 61 -12.81 -2.29 -2.89
C GLN A 61 -11.76 -3.40 -3.03
N GLU A 62 -11.16 -3.57 -4.20
CA GLU A 62 -10.08 -4.53 -4.43
C GLU A 62 -8.87 -4.25 -3.53
N ASP A 63 -8.46 -2.98 -3.41
CA ASP A 63 -7.38 -2.57 -2.52
C ASP A 63 -7.70 -2.87 -1.05
N LEU A 64 -8.96 -2.64 -0.63
CA LEU A 64 -9.41 -2.92 0.74
C LEU A 64 -9.41 -4.42 1.03
N ASP A 65 -9.89 -5.24 0.11
CA ASP A 65 -9.91 -6.70 0.24
C ASP A 65 -8.47 -7.25 0.33
N SER A 66 -7.54 -6.70 -0.47
CA SER A 66 -6.12 -7.03 -0.41
C SER A 66 -5.52 -6.72 0.97
N MET A 67 -5.70 -5.48 1.46
CA MET A 67 -5.20 -5.08 2.77
C MET A 67 -5.81 -5.91 3.90
N GLN A 68 -7.10 -6.24 3.82
CA GLN A 68 -7.75 -7.10 4.81
C GLN A 68 -7.10 -8.50 4.85
N GLY A 69 -6.73 -9.04 3.68
CA GLY A 69 -5.95 -10.28 3.58
C GLY A 69 -4.58 -10.16 4.26
N GLU A 70 -3.83 -9.09 3.96
CA GLU A 70 -2.53 -8.81 4.57
C GLU A 70 -2.61 -8.66 6.10
N ILE A 71 -3.60 -7.91 6.60
CA ILE A 71 -3.86 -7.76 8.04
C ILE A 71 -4.17 -9.13 8.67
N SER A 72 -4.95 -9.96 7.99
CA SER A 72 -5.28 -11.30 8.48
C SER A 72 -4.04 -12.19 8.60
N LEU A 73 -3.14 -12.15 7.61
CA LEU A 73 -1.85 -12.84 7.66
C LEU A 73 -0.99 -12.34 8.82
N PHE A 74 -0.94 -11.02 9.01
CA PHE A 74 -0.19 -10.39 10.09
C PHE A 74 -0.73 -10.80 11.47
N MET A 75 -2.06 -10.82 11.65
CA MET A 75 -2.71 -11.29 12.87
C MET A 75 -2.44 -12.77 13.17
N GLN A 76 -2.45 -13.63 12.14
CA GLN A 76 -2.12 -15.05 12.29
C GLN A 76 -0.67 -15.25 12.76
N LEU A 77 0.27 -14.44 12.23
CA LEU A 77 1.65 -14.46 12.68
C LEU A 77 1.76 -14.16 14.18
N PHE A 78 1.12 -13.09 14.68
CA PHE A 78 1.14 -12.77 16.11
C PHE A 78 0.47 -13.84 16.97
N GLU A 79 -0.65 -14.39 16.52
CA GLU A 79 -1.33 -15.46 17.26
C GLU A 79 -0.45 -16.72 17.35
N GLY A 80 0.29 -17.05 16.28
CA GLY A 80 1.29 -18.10 16.28
C GLY A 80 2.39 -17.85 17.30
N LEU A 81 2.97 -16.65 17.30
CA LEU A 81 4.02 -16.24 18.25
C LEU A 81 3.54 -16.26 19.71
N LYS A 82 2.30 -15.83 19.97
CA LYS A 82 1.71 -15.84 21.31
C LYS A 82 1.49 -17.26 21.86
N LYS A 83 1.16 -18.23 21.01
CA LYS A 83 0.89 -19.62 21.41
C LYS A 83 2.17 -20.40 21.76
N SER A 84 3.29 -20.10 21.10
CA SER A 84 4.60 -20.70 21.41
C SER A 84 5.07 -20.41 22.84
N ASP A 85 4.65 -19.30 23.45
CA ASP A 85 5.04 -18.96 24.83
C ASP A 85 4.21 -19.69 25.91
N SER A 86 3.02 -20.23 25.58
CA SER A 86 2.14 -20.84 26.59
C SER A 86 2.33 -22.36 26.80
N THR A 87 3.03 -23.05 25.90
CA THR A 87 3.14 -24.53 25.92
C THR A 87 4.33 -25.03 26.74
N ILE A 88 5.17 -24.15 27.30
CA ILE A 88 6.41 -24.55 28.01
C ILE A 88 6.21 -24.70 29.54
N PHE A 89 5.01 -24.46 30.09
CA PHE A 89 4.79 -24.48 31.55
C PHE A 89 3.81 -25.56 32.04
N SER A 90 3.93 -26.81 31.56
CA SER A 90 3.12 -27.91 32.09
C SER A 90 3.87 -29.24 32.25
N GLU A 91 5.19 -29.23 32.21
CA GLU A 91 5.95 -30.42 32.60
C GLU A 91 6.57 -30.21 33.97
N ASP A 92 6.15 -31.08 34.88
CA ASP A 92 6.70 -31.36 36.21
C ASP A 92 8.16 -31.85 36.08
N TYR A 93 9.02 -30.96 35.59
CA TYR A 93 10.45 -31.10 35.71
C TYR A 93 10.88 -30.33 36.94
N ASP A 94 11.59 -31.01 37.83
CA ASP A 94 12.43 -30.42 38.85
C ASP A 94 13.49 -29.54 38.15
N VAL A 95 13.07 -28.34 37.76
CA VAL A 95 13.94 -27.33 37.17
C VAL A 95 14.56 -26.60 38.35
N THR A 96 15.68 -27.15 38.84
CA THR A 96 16.72 -26.30 39.42
C THR A 96 16.79 -25.04 38.57
N PRO A 97 16.55 -23.83 39.13
CA PRO A 97 16.51 -22.61 38.35
C PRO A 97 17.79 -22.56 37.54
N TYR A 98 17.69 -22.73 36.22
CA TYR A 98 18.84 -22.55 35.35
C TYR A 98 19.16 -21.08 35.53
N HIS A 99 20.23 -20.83 36.29
CA HIS A 99 20.75 -19.52 36.53
C HIS A 99 20.99 -18.95 35.13
N PHE A 100 20.15 -18.00 34.73
CA PHE A 100 20.47 -17.12 33.61
C PHE A 100 21.67 -16.30 34.10
N ASP A 101 22.84 -16.93 34.05
CA ASP A 101 24.11 -16.24 34.05
C ASP A 101 24.07 -15.32 32.84
N HIS A 102 23.66 -14.09 33.15
CA HIS A 102 23.83 -12.87 32.39
C HIS A 102 23.96 -13.07 30.87
N LEU A 103 22.83 -12.86 30.16
CA LEU A 103 22.91 -12.36 28.78
C LEU A 103 23.99 -11.25 28.77
N PRO A 104 25.03 -11.35 27.92
CA PRO A 104 26.09 -10.36 27.93
C PRO A 104 25.44 -9.01 27.63
N TYR A 105 25.48 -8.16 28.64
CA TYR A 105 25.03 -6.78 28.59
C TYR A 105 25.80 -6.09 27.46
N THR A 106 25.12 -5.80 26.36
CA THR A 106 25.67 -5.32 25.08
C THR A 106 26.13 -3.86 25.11
N ASP A 107 26.47 -3.33 26.28
CA ASP A 107 26.81 -1.92 26.50
C ASP A 107 28.31 -1.62 26.30
N ASP A 108 29.08 -2.62 25.85
CA ASP A 108 30.54 -2.52 25.64
C ASP A 108 30.92 -2.68 24.15
N LEU A 109 29.98 -2.46 23.22
CA LEU A 109 30.27 -2.41 21.78
C LEU A 109 30.71 -0.99 21.41
N ASP A 110 31.97 -0.82 21.00
CA ASP A 110 32.53 0.47 20.58
C ASP A 110 31.64 1.10 19.49
N GLU A 111 31.36 2.41 19.59
CA GLU A 111 30.51 3.17 18.65
C GLU A 111 30.99 2.95 17.19
N MET A 112 32.30 2.84 17.00
CA MET A 112 32.90 2.53 15.71
C MET A 112 32.58 1.11 15.21
N GLU A 113 32.44 0.12 16.11
CA GLU A 113 32.05 -1.25 15.76
C GLU A 113 30.55 -1.32 15.43
N MET A 114 29.73 -0.56 16.14
CA MET A 114 28.30 -0.39 15.84
C MET A 114 28.09 0.18 14.44
N GLN A 115 28.83 1.23 14.07
CA GLN A 115 28.78 1.83 12.74
C GLN A 115 29.24 0.86 11.63
N LYS A 116 30.26 0.04 11.89
CA LYS A 116 30.72 -0.99 10.93
C LYS A 116 29.68 -2.08 10.72
N MET A 117 28.99 -2.49 11.77
CA MET A 117 27.92 -3.47 11.69
C MET A 117 26.72 -2.93 10.89
N GLU A 118 26.34 -1.67 11.11
CA GLU A 118 25.25 -1.05 10.33
C GLU A 118 25.65 -0.88 8.86
N ALA A 119 26.88 -0.45 8.56
CA ALA A 119 27.36 -0.38 7.18
C ALA A 119 27.36 -1.76 6.49
N ALA A 120 27.72 -2.83 7.21
CA ALA A 120 27.64 -4.20 6.70
C ALA A 120 26.20 -4.65 6.45
N ARG A 121 25.26 -4.21 7.29
CA ARG A 121 23.82 -4.47 7.12
C ARG A 121 23.27 -3.77 5.89
N GLU A 122 23.59 -2.49 5.70
CA GLU A 122 23.19 -1.73 4.51
C GLU A 122 23.76 -2.34 3.22
N ALA A 123 25.04 -2.75 3.24
CA ALA A 123 25.68 -3.41 2.11
C ALA A 123 25.01 -4.75 1.75
N TYR A 124 24.60 -5.54 2.75
CA TYR A 124 23.85 -6.77 2.52
C TYR A 124 22.48 -6.49 1.88
N ILE A 125 21.75 -5.50 2.37
CA ILE A 125 20.44 -5.10 1.81
C ILE A 125 20.61 -4.65 0.34
N ALA A 126 21.62 -3.83 0.05
CA ALA A 126 21.91 -3.38 -1.30
C ALA A 126 22.30 -4.54 -2.24
N ALA A 127 23.13 -5.48 -1.76
CA ALA A 127 23.52 -6.65 -2.53
C ALA A 127 22.33 -7.59 -2.81
N VAL A 128 21.42 -7.76 -1.85
CA VAL A 128 20.18 -8.54 -2.04
C VAL A 128 19.24 -7.85 -3.04
N ALA A 129 19.14 -6.52 -3.02
CA ALA A 129 18.37 -5.77 -4.00
C ALA A 129 18.95 -5.95 -5.42
N ALA A 130 20.27 -5.81 -5.57
CA ALA A 130 20.96 -6.01 -6.85
C ALA A 130 20.82 -7.46 -7.36
N ALA A 131 20.91 -8.46 -6.48
CA ALA A 131 20.70 -9.86 -6.85
C ALA A 131 19.27 -10.14 -7.32
N LYS A 132 18.27 -9.49 -6.71
CA LYS A 132 16.86 -9.58 -7.14
C LYS A 132 16.61 -8.93 -8.50
N GLU A 133 17.28 -7.83 -8.78
CA GLU A 133 17.14 -7.08 -10.04
C GLU A 133 17.85 -7.78 -11.20
N ARG A 134 19.09 -8.21 -11.01
CA ARG A 134 19.95 -8.73 -12.09
C ARG A 134 19.88 -10.26 -12.25
N GLN A 135 19.59 -10.98 -11.16
CA GLN A 135 19.46 -12.45 -11.13
C GLN A 135 20.65 -13.22 -11.73
N ASP A 136 21.83 -12.62 -11.69
CA ASP A 136 23.09 -13.23 -12.13
C ASP A 136 23.85 -13.85 -10.95
N GLU A 137 24.60 -14.92 -11.23
CA GLU A 137 25.40 -15.67 -10.26
C GLU A 137 26.37 -14.78 -9.48
N ASP A 138 26.97 -13.79 -10.14
CA ASP A 138 27.89 -12.83 -9.52
C ASP A 138 27.18 -11.97 -8.45
N SER A 139 25.95 -11.52 -8.71
CA SER A 139 25.17 -10.74 -7.74
C SER A 139 24.65 -11.61 -6.58
N ILE A 140 24.30 -12.87 -6.85
CA ILE A 140 23.91 -13.84 -5.81
C ILE A 140 25.12 -14.15 -4.90
N ALA A 141 26.31 -14.36 -5.48
CA ALA A 141 27.54 -14.59 -4.75
C ALA A 141 27.94 -13.36 -3.90
N ALA A 142 27.73 -12.14 -4.42
CA ALA A 142 27.94 -10.90 -3.67
C ALA A 142 26.99 -10.80 -2.46
N ALA A 143 25.70 -11.12 -2.63
CA ALA A 143 24.73 -11.14 -1.53
C ALA A 143 25.06 -12.20 -0.45
N ALA A 144 25.52 -13.39 -0.87
CA ALA A 144 25.97 -14.43 0.05
C ALA A 144 27.23 -13.99 0.83
N SER A 145 28.18 -13.36 0.16
CA SER A 145 29.41 -12.83 0.79
C SER A 145 29.09 -11.71 1.79
N ALA A 146 28.19 -10.80 1.44
CA ALA A 146 27.75 -9.73 2.35
C ALA A 146 27.01 -10.29 3.58
N ARG A 147 26.24 -11.38 3.44
CA ARG A 147 25.61 -12.08 4.56
C ARG A 147 26.65 -12.69 5.51
N LEU A 148 27.66 -13.36 4.98
CA LEU A 148 28.73 -13.95 5.78
C LEU A 148 29.52 -12.86 6.54
N HIS A 149 29.78 -11.73 5.89
CA HIS A 149 30.43 -10.59 6.53
C HIS A 149 29.58 -10.04 7.69
N LEU A 150 28.27 -9.88 7.51
CA LEU A 150 27.36 -9.44 8.59
C LEU A 150 27.31 -10.45 9.76
N GLN A 151 27.29 -11.76 9.45
CA GLN A 151 27.30 -12.82 10.47
C GLN A 151 28.60 -12.83 11.28
N SER A 152 29.72 -12.40 10.70
CA SER A 152 31.00 -12.36 11.42
C SER A 152 30.98 -11.41 12.63
N PHE A 153 30.20 -10.32 12.58
CA PHE A 153 30.03 -9.41 13.73
C PHE A 153 29.26 -10.06 14.88
N VAL A 154 28.27 -10.90 14.56
CA VAL A 154 27.44 -11.62 15.55
C VAL A 154 28.20 -12.76 16.21
N LEU A 155 29.12 -13.40 15.47
CA LEU A 155 29.93 -14.50 16.01
C LEU A 155 31.15 -14.01 16.80
N ARG A 156 31.78 -12.91 16.38
CA ARG A 156 32.97 -12.35 17.03
C ARG A 156 32.70 -11.76 18.42
N THR A 157 31.51 -11.24 18.65
CA THR A 157 31.07 -10.75 19.98
C THR A 157 30.95 -11.87 21.01
N ASN A 158 30.79 -13.13 20.60
CA ASN A 158 30.81 -14.28 21.51
C ASN A 158 32.24 -14.66 21.95
N ASP A 159 33.24 -14.52 21.08
CA ASP A 159 34.62 -14.94 21.37
C ASP A 159 35.37 -13.96 22.31
N MET A 160 35.09 -12.65 22.22
CA MET A 160 35.69 -11.65 23.12
C MET A 160 35.20 -11.78 24.58
N ASN A 161 33.98 -12.28 24.78
CA ASN A 161 33.42 -12.51 26.10
C ASN A 161 33.98 -13.77 26.79
N ALA A 162 34.45 -14.77 26.03
CA ALA A 162 35.10 -15.96 26.59
C ALA A 162 36.50 -15.67 27.16
N SER A 163 37.23 -14.68 26.64
CA SER A 163 38.59 -14.36 27.09
C SER A 163 38.65 -13.50 28.38
N LYS A 164 37.58 -12.78 28.74
CA LYS A 164 37.54 -11.98 29.98
C LYS A 164 37.16 -12.81 31.22
N GLY A 165 36.63 -14.03 31.06
CA GLY A 165 36.20 -14.90 32.16
C GLY A 165 37.32 -15.72 32.84
N SER A 166 38.54 -15.73 32.32
CA SER A 166 39.62 -16.61 32.83
C SER A 166 40.64 -15.95 33.75
N ALA A 167 40.44 -14.70 34.17
CA ALA A 167 41.41 -13.95 34.98
C ALA A 167 40.86 -13.59 36.37
N ASN A 168 40.45 -14.58 37.17
CA ASN A 168 40.52 -14.45 38.64
C ASN A 168 40.41 -15.80 39.36
N VAL A 169 41.55 -16.46 39.58
CA VAL A 169 41.72 -17.40 40.71
C VAL A 169 43.01 -17.02 41.42
N ASP A 170 42.95 -15.91 42.15
CA ASP A 170 44.01 -15.56 43.10
C ASP A 170 43.85 -16.38 44.38
N SER A 171 44.92 -17.13 44.65
CA SER A 171 45.11 -17.98 45.80
C SER A 171 45.15 -17.17 47.10
N LYS A 172 44.31 -17.54 48.07
CA LYS A 172 44.51 -17.33 49.52
C LYS A 172 44.10 -18.62 50.20
N GLY A 173 44.83 -19.25 51.11
CA GLY A 173 46.10 -18.98 51.77
C GLY A 173 46.30 -20.18 52.72
N SER A 174 47.53 -20.65 52.87
CA SER A 174 47.88 -21.84 53.64
C SER A 174 48.72 -21.43 54.85
N TRP A 175 48.31 -21.94 56.03
CA TRP A 175 48.90 -21.91 57.39
C TRP A 175 48.89 -20.57 58.14
#